data_AF-A0A924BV04-F1
#
_entry.id   AF-A0A924BV04-F1
#
_cell.length_a   1.000
_cell.length_b   1.000
_cell.length_c   1.000
_cell.angle_alpha   90.00
_cell.angle_beta   90.00
_cell.angle_gamma   90.00
#
_symmetry.space_group_name_H-M   'P 1'
#
loop_
_entity.id
_entity.type
_entity.pdbx_description
1 polymer ?
#
loop_
_entity_poly.entity_id
_entity_poly.type
_entity_poly.pdbx_seq_one_letter_code
_entity_poly.pdbx_strand_id
1 'polypeptide(L)'
;NDGVAAFVKQTAGSIGYVEYAFAKQNNLTTALIQNKAGKFPEPTAAAFSAAGASAPWTTAPGNAVLLIDQPGEGSWPISAVTFILVHKAPANPEKVAATLKFFDWAFRNGDEMAAKLDFVPLPEAVKTMVRAQWSQVQAGGKPVYTPK
;
A
#
# COMPACT_ATOMS: atom_id res chain seq x y z
N ASN A 1 8.57 7.38 -9.35
CA ASN A 1 8.63 7.30 -10.83
C ASN A 1 9.19 8.59 -11.44
N ASP A 2 10.42 9.02 -11.09
CA ASP A 2 10.94 10.33 -11.51
C ASP A 2 11.13 10.46 -13.02
N GLY A 3 11.69 9.44 -13.68
CA GLY A 3 11.92 9.48 -15.12
C GLY A 3 10.63 9.64 -15.92
N VAL A 4 9.58 8.89 -15.58
CA VAL A 4 8.27 8.99 -16.26
C VAL A 4 7.64 10.37 -16.02
N ALA A 5 7.68 10.87 -14.78
CA ALA A 5 7.16 12.20 -14.45
C ALA A 5 7.87 13.31 -15.25
N ALA A 6 9.19 13.23 -15.38
CA ALA A 6 9.98 14.18 -16.16
C ALA A 6 9.63 14.15 -17.65
N PHE A 7 9.52 12.96 -18.26
CA PHE A 7 9.14 12.83 -19.67
C PHE A 7 7.73 13.32 -19.95
N VAL A 8 6.77 13.03 -19.07
CA VAL A 8 5.39 13.52 -19.20
C VAL A 8 5.35 15.04 -19.19
N LYS A 9 6.12 15.66 -18.30
CA LYS A 9 6.19 17.13 -18.16
C LYS A 9 6.84 17.81 -19.37
N GLN A 10 7.84 17.18 -19.98
CA GLN A 10 8.63 17.77 -21.07
C GLN A 10 8.07 17.46 -22.47
N THR A 11 7.19 16.46 -22.60
CA THR A 11 6.70 15.97 -23.89
C THR A 11 5.23 16.34 -24.07
N ALA A 12 4.95 17.33 -24.92
CA ALA A 12 3.58 17.73 -25.25
C ALA A 12 2.77 16.55 -25.82
N GLY A 13 1.54 16.38 -25.34
CA GLY A 13 0.63 15.32 -25.78
C GLY A 13 0.93 13.92 -25.22
N SER A 14 1.91 13.78 -24.33
CA SER A 14 2.24 12.50 -23.71
C SER A 14 1.24 12.10 -22.61
N ILE A 15 1.18 10.80 -22.34
CA ILE A 15 0.45 10.20 -21.21
C ILE A 15 1.37 9.19 -20.53
N GLY A 16 1.38 9.16 -19.20
CA GLY A 16 2.18 8.23 -18.42
C GLY A 16 1.47 7.84 -17.14
N TYR A 17 1.82 6.66 -16.61
CA TYR A 17 1.35 6.21 -15.30
C TYR A 17 2.46 6.38 -14.26
N VAL A 18 2.13 7.03 -13.16
CA VAL A 18 3.03 7.23 -12.02
C VAL A 18 2.26 7.01 -10.73
N GLU A 19 2.97 6.64 -9.66
CA GLU A 19 2.38 6.68 -8.33
C GLU A 19 1.98 8.14 -7.98
N TYR A 20 0.87 8.31 -7.24
CA TYR A 20 0.21 9.59 -7.02
C TYR A 20 1.11 10.66 -6.39
N ALA A 21 1.97 10.29 -5.44
CA ALA A 21 2.91 11.23 -4.82
C ALA A 21 3.80 11.88 -5.88
N PHE A 22 4.24 11.14 -6.90
CA PHE A 22 5.06 11.70 -7.98
C PHE A 22 4.28 12.69 -8.84
N ALA A 23 3.00 12.41 -9.12
CA ALA A 23 2.15 13.35 -9.86
C ALA A 23 1.96 14.65 -9.08
N LYS A 24 1.63 14.54 -7.78
CA LYS A 24 1.40 15.69 -6.90
C LYS A 24 2.66 16.53 -6.68
N GLN A 25 3.78 15.90 -6.32
CA GLN A 25 5.05 16.60 -6.05
C GLN A 25 5.62 17.28 -7.30
N ASN A 26 5.35 16.76 -8.50
CA ASN A 26 5.81 17.36 -9.76
C ASN A 26 4.79 18.32 -10.40
N ASN A 27 3.63 18.53 -9.77
CA ASN A 27 2.51 19.33 -10.28
C ASN A 27 2.05 18.88 -11.68
N LEU A 28 1.90 17.56 -11.88
CA LEU A 28 1.42 17.00 -13.13
C LEU A 28 -0.11 17.07 -13.20
N THR A 29 -0.65 17.33 -14.39
CA THR A 29 -2.09 17.17 -14.66
C THR A 29 -2.46 15.68 -14.63
N THR A 30 -3.47 15.33 -13.83
CA THR A 30 -3.98 13.95 -13.73
C THR A 30 -5.33 13.83 -14.43
N ALA A 31 -5.56 12.71 -15.11
CA ALA A 31 -6.87 12.36 -15.64
C ALA A 31 -7.74 11.70 -14.57
N LEU A 32 -9.06 11.93 -14.62
CA LEU A 32 -10.02 11.15 -13.85
C LEU A 32 -10.33 9.85 -14.61
N ILE A 33 -10.43 8.76 -13.86
CA ILE A 33 -10.73 7.44 -14.40
C ILE A 33 -12.08 6.99 -13.85
N GLN A 34 -12.94 6.47 -14.73
CA GLN A 34 -14.22 5.92 -14.30
C GLN A 34 -13.99 4.69 -13.43
N ASN A 35 -14.62 4.64 -12.25
CA ASN A 35 -14.61 3.45 -11.40
C ASN A 35 -15.75 2.51 -11.73
N LYS A 36 -15.75 1.33 -11.09
CA LYS A 36 -16.77 0.29 -11.24
C LYS A 36 -18.21 0.75 -11.03
N ALA A 37 -18.43 1.77 -10.19
CA ALA A 37 -19.73 2.36 -9.92
C ALA A 37 -20.15 3.42 -10.96
N GLY A 38 -19.36 3.60 -12.02
CA GLY A 38 -19.60 4.58 -13.08
C GLY A 38 -19.25 6.02 -12.71
N LYS A 39 -18.58 6.24 -11.56
CA LYS A 39 -18.19 7.57 -11.05
C LYS A 39 -16.75 7.91 -11.45
N PHE A 40 -16.40 9.19 -11.38
CA PHE A 40 -15.06 9.69 -11.68
C PHE A 40 -14.42 10.32 -10.43
N PRO A 41 -14.05 9.51 -9.41
CA PRO A 41 -13.47 10.04 -8.19
C PRO A 41 -12.10 10.67 -8.45
N GLU A 42 -11.71 11.67 -7.67
CA GLU A 42 -10.35 12.19 -7.70
C GLU A 42 -9.36 11.22 -7.04
N PRO A 43 -8.10 11.16 -7.51
CA PRO A 43 -7.05 10.35 -6.89
C PRO A 43 -6.63 10.98 -5.55
N THR A 44 -7.32 10.60 -4.48
CA THR A 44 -7.10 11.12 -3.12
C THR A 44 -6.84 9.99 -2.14
N ALA A 45 -6.23 10.31 -0.99
CA ALA A 45 -6.00 9.35 0.08
C ALA A 45 -7.30 8.61 0.49
N ALA A 46 -8.42 9.32 0.55
CA ALA A 46 -9.73 8.74 0.85
C ALA A 46 -10.18 7.74 -0.24
N ALA A 47 -9.98 8.08 -1.52
CA ALA A 47 -10.38 7.23 -2.63
C ALA A 47 -9.53 5.94 -2.75
N PHE A 48 -8.23 6.03 -2.47
CA PHE A 48 -7.35 4.85 -2.39
C PHE A 48 -7.68 3.98 -1.17
N SER A 49 -7.96 4.59 -0.01
CA SER A 49 -8.40 3.87 1.20
C SER A 49 -9.72 3.15 0.98
N ALA A 50 -10.67 3.76 0.27
CA ALA A 50 -11.94 3.14 -0.09
C ALA A 50 -11.74 1.87 -0.93
N ALA A 51 -10.86 1.92 -1.93
CA ALA A 51 -10.48 0.74 -2.72
C ALA A 51 -9.83 -0.35 -1.86
N GLY A 52 -8.91 0.03 -0.96
CA GLY A 52 -8.24 -0.92 -0.06
C GLY A 52 -9.19 -1.60 0.95
N ALA A 53 -10.20 -0.89 1.45
CA ALA A 53 -11.15 -1.42 2.42
C ALA A 53 -12.11 -2.48 1.84
N SER A 54 -12.39 -2.43 0.53
CA SER A 54 -13.26 -3.41 -0.14
C SER A 54 -12.55 -4.73 -0.51
N ALA A 55 -11.24 -4.80 -0.32
CA ALA A 55 -10.46 -5.93 -0.82
C ALA A 55 -10.53 -7.17 0.10
N PRO A 56 -10.42 -8.39 -0.47
CA PRO A 56 -10.57 -9.65 0.27
C PRO A 56 -9.28 -10.07 0.99
N TRP A 57 -8.78 -9.23 1.88
CA TRP A 57 -7.50 -9.42 2.58
C TRP A 57 -7.36 -10.76 3.31
N THR A 58 -8.42 -11.23 3.96
CA THR A 58 -8.39 -12.42 4.81
C THR A 58 -8.38 -13.73 4.02
N THR A 59 -8.82 -13.71 2.76
CA THR A 59 -8.87 -14.90 1.90
C THR A 59 -7.78 -14.90 0.82
N ALA A 60 -7.10 -13.76 0.60
CA ALA A 60 -6.01 -13.63 -0.35
C ALA A 60 -4.72 -14.31 0.17
N PRO A 61 -4.21 -15.36 -0.50
CA PRO A 61 -2.96 -16.00 -0.12
C PRO A 61 -1.81 -14.99 -0.10
N GLY A 62 -1.04 -14.95 0.98
CA GLY A 62 0.08 -14.02 1.12
C GLY A 62 -0.31 -12.54 1.09
N ASN A 63 -1.58 -12.21 1.37
CA ASN A 63 -2.14 -10.86 1.25
C ASN A 63 -2.09 -10.30 -0.18
N ALA A 64 -1.95 -11.15 -1.20
CA ALA A 64 -1.90 -10.75 -2.61
C ALA A 64 -3.29 -10.31 -3.12
N VAL A 65 -3.75 -9.15 -2.65
CA VAL A 65 -5.03 -8.57 -3.04
C VAL A 65 -4.91 -7.79 -4.35
N LEU A 66 -5.91 -7.94 -5.22
CA LEU A 66 -6.08 -7.10 -6.39
C LEU A 66 -6.89 -5.86 -5.98
N LEU A 67 -6.27 -4.68 -5.98
CA LEU A 67 -6.97 -3.42 -5.68
C LEU A 67 -7.44 -2.67 -6.93
N ILE A 68 -7.29 -3.27 -8.11
CA ILE A 68 -7.80 -2.72 -9.36
C ILE A 68 -9.31 -2.90 -9.41
N ASP A 69 -10.01 -1.83 -9.79
CA ASP A 69 -11.47 -1.80 -10.02
C ASP A 69 -12.30 -2.36 -8.84
N GLN A 70 -11.91 -1.98 -7.62
CA GLN A 70 -12.67 -2.31 -6.42
C GLN A 70 -14.03 -1.58 -6.40
N PRO A 71 -15.09 -2.20 -5.85
CA PRO A 71 -16.41 -1.58 -5.78
C PRO A 71 -16.40 -0.33 -4.87
N GLY A 72 -17.45 0.50 -4.99
CA GLY A 72 -17.66 1.69 -4.17
C GLY A 72 -17.62 2.98 -4.98
N GLU A 73 -18.56 3.89 -4.72
CA GLU A 73 -18.69 5.14 -5.49
C GLU A 73 -17.47 6.06 -5.36
N GLY A 74 -16.81 6.04 -4.21
CA GLY A 74 -15.59 6.81 -3.94
C GLY A 74 -14.28 6.07 -4.24
N SER A 75 -14.32 4.82 -4.71
CA SER A 75 -13.12 4.00 -4.89
C SER A 75 -12.33 4.41 -6.12
N TRP A 76 -11.03 4.70 -5.96
CA TRP A 76 -10.15 4.95 -7.10
C TRP A 76 -9.83 3.63 -7.83
N PRO A 77 -10.03 3.56 -9.16
CA PRO A 77 -10.00 2.29 -9.90
C PRO A 77 -8.60 1.71 -10.12
N ILE A 78 -7.54 2.51 -9.99
CA ILE A 78 -6.15 2.07 -10.22
C ILE A 78 -5.36 2.21 -8.91
N SER A 79 -5.62 1.30 -7.97
CA SER A 79 -4.97 1.25 -6.66
C SER A 79 -4.09 0.01 -6.55
N ALA A 80 -3.04 0.09 -5.72
CA ALA A 80 -2.17 -1.05 -5.40
C ALA A 80 -1.62 -0.89 -3.98
N VAL A 81 -1.23 -2.02 -3.39
CA VAL A 81 -0.40 -2.04 -2.19
C VAL A 81 1.01 -2.50 -2.54
N THR A 82 1.98 -2.09 -1.72
CA THR A 82 3.35 -2.59 -1.80
C THR A 82 3.60 -3.59 -0.68
N PHE A 83 4.54 -4.51 -0.92
CA PHE A 83 4.80 -5.64 -0.04
C PHE A 83 6.24 -5.66 0.45
N ILE A 84 6.40 -6.16 1.67
CA ILE A 84 7.69 -6.54 2.23
C ILE A 84 7.70 -8.07 2.33
N LEU A 85 8.76 -8.68 1.82
CA LEU A 85 8.95 -10.13 1.88
C LEU A 85 9.93 -10.48 3.00
N VAL A 86 9.57 -11.48 3.80
CA VAL A 86 10.44 -12.07 4.82
C VAL A 86 10.41 -13.58 4.71
N HIS A 87 11.54 -14.24 5.00
CA HIS A 87 11.58 -15.69 5.07
C HIS A 87 10.77 -16.19 6.26
N LYS A 88 9.82 -17.11 6.01
CA LYS A 88 9.01 -17.75 7.06
C LYS A 88 9.87 -18.53 8.07
N ALA A 89 10.97 -19.13 7.61
CA ALA A 89 12.00 -19.76 8.44
C ALA A 89 13.34 -19.03 8.20
N PRO A 90 13.61 -17.93 8.92
CA PRO A 90 14.76 -17.11 8.63
C PRO A 90 16.07 -17.72 9.15
N ALA A 91 17.12 -17.69 8.33
CA ALA A 91 18.46 -18.12 8.73
C ALA A 91 19.08 -17.24 9.83
N ASN A 92 18.67 -15.96 9.89
CA ASN A 92 19.03 -15.05 10.97
C ASN A 92 17.74 -14.50 11.63
N PRO A 93 17.24 -15.17 12.68
CA PRO A 93 16.00 -14.81 13.35
C PRO A 93 16.02 -13.41 13.96
N GLU A 94 17.16 -12.99 14.52
CA GLU A 94 17.32 -11.69 15.17
C GLU A 94 17.15 -10.53 14.18
N LYS A 95 17.74 -10.64 12.99
CA LYS A 95 17.57 -9.63 11.92
C LYS A 95 16.12 -9.52 11.48
N VAL A 96 15.43 -10.64 11.28
CA VAL A 96 14.01 -10.61 10.88
C VAL A 96 13.13 -10.08 12.01
N ALA A 97 13.40 -10.42 13.27
CA ALA A 97 12.70 -9.84 14.41
C ALA A 97 12.86 -8.32 14.48
N ALA A 98 14.07 -7.79 14.23
CA ALA A 98 14.33 -6.36 14.16
C ALA A 98 13.56 -5.69 13.00
N THR A 99 13.52 -6.32 11.83
CA THR A 99 12.72 -5.85 10.68
C THR A 99 11.23 -5.79 11.02
N LEU A 100 10.67 -6.85 11.61
CA LEU A 100 9.26 -6.88 12.00
C LEU A 100 8.95 -5.82 13.08
N LYS A 101 9.86 -5.63 14.05
CA LYS A 101 9.74 -4.56 15.06
C LYS A 101 9.74 -3.16 14.43
N PHE A 102 10.55 -2.93 13.40
CA PHE A 102 10.56 -1.66 12.66
C PHE A 102 9.22 -1.41 11.98
N PHE A 103 8.67 -2.41 11.27
CA PHE A 103 7.36 -2.27 10.63
C PHE A 103 6.20 -2.19 11.64
N ASP A 104 6.32 -2.83 12.81
CA ASP A 104 5.35 -2.67 13.92
C ASP A 104 5.30 -1.21 14.39
N TRP A 105 6.49 -0.62 14.60
CA TRP A 105 6.60 0.79 14.95
C TRP A 105 6.04 1.69 13.84
N ALA A 106 6.33 1.39 12.57
CA ALA A 106 5.81 2.14 11.43
C ALA A 106 4.28 2.08 11.34
N PHE A 107 3.67 0.92 11.55
CA PHE A 107 2.21 0.79 11.56
C PHE A 107 1.54 1.53 12.70
N ARG A 108 2.21 1.65 13.85
CA ARG A 108 1.68 2.32 15.04
C ARG A 108 1.87 3.84 15.03
N ASN A 109 2.97 4.33 14.45
CA ASN A 109 3.39 5.74 14.61
C ASN A 109 3.67 6.44 13.28
N GLY A 110 3.66 5.72 12.16
CA GLY A 110 4.13 6.18 10.86
C GLY A 110 3.07 6.80 9.97
N ASP A 111 1.78 6.73 10.31
CA ASP A 111 0.70 7.15 9.42
C ASP A 111 0.79 8.62 9.02
N GLU A 112 1.07 9.50 9.97
CA GLU A 112 1.24 10.93 9.68
C GLU A 112 2.47 11.17 8.79
N MET A 113 3.55 10.41 8.99
CA MET A 113 4.76 10.51 8.17
C MET A 113 4.50 10.02 6.74
N ALA A 114 3.75 8.92 6.58
CA ALA A 114 3.33 8.41 5.28
C ALA A 114 2.44 9.42 4.55
N ALA A 115 1.45 9.98 5.24
CA ALA A 115 0.55 10.98 4.69
C ALA A 115 1.27 12.27 4.24
N LYS A 116 2.29 12.71 4.98
CA LYS A 116 3.15 13.86 4.59
C LYS A 116 3.96 13.59 3.32
N LEU A 117 4.22 12.33 3.01
CA LEU A 117 4.86 11.88 1.77
C LEU A 117 3.84 11.48 0.69
N ASP A 118 2.56 11.84 0.89
CA ASP A 118 1.42 11.54 0.01
C ASP A 118 1.09 10.04 -0.14
N PHE A 119 1.65 9.18 0.71
CA PHE A 119 1.25 7.78 0.81
C PHE A 119 -0.02 7.62 1.63
N VAL A 120 -0.80 6.59 1.29
CA VAL A 120 -2.01 6.23 2.01
C VAL A 120 -1.71 5.16 3.06
N PRO A 121 -1.93 5.43 4.35
CA PRO A 121 -1.81 4.42 5.38
C PRO A 121 -2.80 3.27 5.16
N LEU A 122 -2.38 2.04 5.47
CA LEU A 122 -3.29 0.91 5.47
C LEU A 122 -4.40 1.10 6.52
N PRO A 123 -5.63 0.64 6.27
CA PRO A 123 -6.67 0.63 7.30
C PRO A 123 -6.24 -0.15 8.56
N GLU A 124 -6.63 0.30 9.75
CA GLU A 124 -6.27 -0.35 11.03
C GLU A 124 -6.62 -1.84 11.09
N ALA A 125 -7.74 -2.24 10.49
CA ALA A 125 -8.13 -3.64 10.40
C ALA A 125 -7.11 -4.47 9.60
N VAL A 126 -6.57 -3.93 8.51
CA VAL A 126 -5.56 -4.59 7.68
C VAL A 126 -4.23 -4.66 8.42
N LYS A 127 -3.80 -3.57 9.08
CA LYS A 127 -2.59 -3.58 9.90
C LYS A 127 -2.66 -4.63 11.00
N THR A 128 -3.79 -4.70 11.71
CA THR A 128 -4.04 -5.69 12.78
C THR A 128 -3.95 -7.12 12.24
N MET A 129 -4.59 -7.38 11.10
CA MET A 129 -4.53 -8.68 10.43
C MET A 129 -3.09 -9.07 10.06
N VAL A 130 -2.33 -8.17 9.42
CA VAL A 130 -0.94 -8.41 9.03
C VAL A 130 -0.05 -8.66 10.24
N ARG A 131 -0.21 -7.88 11.32
CA ARG A 131 0.54 -8.05 12.58
C ARG A 131 0.31 -9.45 13.16
N ALA A 132 -0.93 -9.96 13.16
CA ALA A 132 -1.23 -11.30 13.65
C ALA A 132 -0.53 -12.41 12.83
N GLN A 133 -0.41 -12.24 11.52
CA GLN A 133 0.25 -13.21 10.64
C GLN A 133 1.77 -13.32 10.88
N TRP A 134 2.43 -12.32 11.48
CA TRP A 134 3.87 -12.38 11.79
C TRP A 134 4.24 -13.52 12.76
N SER A 135 3.29 -14.03 13.53
CA SER A 135 3.46 -15.24 14.35
C SER A 135 3.82 -16.50 13.53
N GLN A 136 3.56 -16.49 12.23
CA GLN A 136 3.91 -17.56 11.30
C GLN A 136 5.39 -17.54 10.89
N VAL A 137 6.11 -16.45 11.15
CA VAL A 137 7.55 -16.35 10.93
C VAL A 137 8.27 -16.92 12.14
N GLN A 138 8.92 -18.08 11.97
CA GLN A 138 9.37 -18.90 13.09
C GLN A 138 10.80 -19.40 12.93
N ALA A 139 11.49 -19.54 14.06
CA ALA A 139 12.77 -20.23 14.16
C ALA A 139 12.71 -21.23 15.31
N GLY A 140 13.08 -22.50 15.07
CA GLY A 140 12.97 -23.56 16.08
C GLY A 140 11.55 -23.77 16.62
N GLY A 141 10.53 -23.55 15.77
CA GLY A 141 9.11 -23.69 16.13
C GLY A 141 8.53 -22.55 16.98
N LYS A 142 9.29 -21.47 17.21
CA LYS A 142 8.82 -20.29 17.97
C LYS A 142 8.75 -19.07 17.06
N PRO A 143 7.72 -18.21 17.20
CA PRO A 143 7.67 -16.92 16.51
C PRO A 143 8.93 -16.10 16.78
N VAL A 144 9.50 -15.50 15.74
CA VAL A 144 10.67 -14.61 15.89
C VAL A 144 10.29 -13.24 16.46
N TYR A 145 9.02 -12.86 16.31
CA TYR A 145 8.47 -11.62 16.83
C TYR A 145 6.96 -11.75 17.09
N THR A 146 6.51 -11.22 18.22
CA THR A 146 5.08 -11.10 18.55
C THR A 146 4.79 -9.61 18.77
N PRO A 147 3.91 -9.00 17.95
CA PRO A 147 3.46 -7.63 18.14
C PRO A 147 2.88 -7.43 19.55
N LYS A 148 3.11 -6.25 20.13
CA LYS A 148 2.50 -5.83 21.40
C LYS A 148 1.28 -4.95 21.17
#